data_AF-A0A9P6XMM6-F1
#
_entry.id   AF-A0A9P6XMM6-F1
#
_cell.length_a   1.000
_cell.length_b   1.000
_cell.length_c   1.000
_cell.angle_alpha   90.00
_cell.angle_beta   90.00
_cell.angle_gamma   90.00
#
_symmetry.space_group_name_H-M   'P 1'
#
loop_
_entity.id
_entity.type
_entity.pdbx_description
1 polymer ?
#
loop_
_entity_poly.entity_id
_entity_poly.type
_entity_poly.pdbx_seq_one_letter_code
_entity_poly.pdbx_strand_id
1 'polypeptide(L)'
;MPEGTVICNVEEKVGDRGAIARTSGNYATIIGHGDDGKTRIRLPSGSKKVIPSTSRAVVGIVAGGGRIDKPLLKAGHSWCCHEPR
;
A
#
# COMPACT_ATOMS: atom_id res chain seq x y z
N MET A 1 -9.88 0.19 13.60
CA MET A 1 -8.43 0.55 13.65
C MET A 1 -8.35 1.98 14.16
N PRO A 2 -7.35 2.37 14.95
CA PRO A 2 -7.24 3.75 15.39
C PRO A 2 -6.72 4.65 14.25
N GLU A 3 -7.10 5.92 14.30
CA GLU A 3 -6.56 6.96 13.42
C GLU A 3 -5.05 7.13 13.60
N GLY A 4 -4.35 7.49 12.52
CA GLY A 4 -2.89 7.57 12.49
C GLY A 4 -2.18 6.24 12.24
N THR A 5 -2.89 5.11 12.22
CA THR A 5 -2.27 3.80 11.96
C THR A 5 -1.76 3.70 10.53
N VAL A 6 -0.54 3.20 10.39
CA VAL A 6 0.05 2.79 9.11
C VAL A 6 -0.46 1.39 8.74
N ILE A 7 -1.00 1.26 7.54
CA ILE A 7 -1.64 0.05 7.03
C ILE A 7 -1.15 -0.31 5.63
N CYS A 8 -1.22 -1.59 5.30
CA CYS A 8 -0.91 -2.14 3.99
C CYS A 8 -1.96 -3.16 3.56
N ASN A 9 -1.93 -3.55 2.28
CA ASN A 9 -2.88 -4.49 1.68
C ASN A 9 -4.35 -4.16 1.96
N VAL A 10 -4.75 -2.91 1.70
CA VAL A 10 -6.08 -2.40 2.05
C VAL A 10 -7.11 -2.84 1.01
N GLU A 11 -8.24 -3.36 1.48
CA GLU A 11 -9.42 -3.68 0.66
C GLU A 11 -10.09 -2.39 0.15
N GLU A 12 -10.36 -2.27 -1.15
CA GLU A 12 -11.12 -1.14 -1.72
C GLU A 12 -12.62 -1.31 -1.51
N LYS A 13 -13.09 -2.56 -1.63
CA LYS A 13 -14.43 -3.02 -1.28
C LYS A 13 -14.31 -4.18 -0.32
N VAL A 14 -15.34 -4.37 0.50
CA VAL A 14 -15.40 -5.50 1.44
C VAL A 14 -15.27 -6.80 0.66
N GLY A 15 -14.22 -7.58 0.94
CA GLY A 15 -13.97 -8.87 0.29
C GLY A 15 -13.06 -8.84 -0.96
N ASP A 16 -12.50 -7.69 -1.33
CA ASP A 16 -11.63 -7.54 -2.51
C ASP A 16 -10.17 -8.02 -2.30
N ARG A 17 -9.91 -8.80 -1.24
CA ARG A 17 -8.62 -9.44 -0.90
C ARG A 17 -7.40 -8.50 -0.78
N GLY A 18 -7.62 -7.19 -0.74
CA GLY A 18 -6.58 -6.16 -0.67
C GLY A 18 -6.14 -5.73 -2.06
N ALA A 19 -6.56 -4.53 -2.48
CA ALA A 19 -6.21 -3.96 -3.78
C ALA A 19 -5.08 -2.94 -3.67
N ILE A 20 -5.01 -2.24 -2.54
CA ILE A 20 -4.24 -1.02 -2.34
C ILE A 20 -3.00 -1.29 -1.49
N ALA A 21 -1.90 -0.58 -1.78
CA ALA A 21 -0.65 -0.63 -1.02
C ALA A 21 -0.09 -2.06 -0.85
N ARG A 22 0.00 -2.79 -1.97
CA ARG A 22 0.56 -4.15 -2.06
C ARG A 22 2.05 -4.21 -2.42
N THR A 23 2.55 -3.16 -3.07
CA THR A 23 3.94 -3.11 -3.52
C THR A 23 4.91 -3.08 -2.34
N SER A 24 6.09 -3.66 -2.52
CA SER A 24 7.17 -3.66 -1.53
C SER A 24 7.52 -2.24 -1.05
N GLY A 25 7.57 -2.03 0.27
CA GLY A 25 7.84 -0.73 0.89
C GLY A 25 6.68 0.25 0.88
N ASN A 26 5.53 -0.13 0.31
CA ASN A 26 4.39 0.75 0.20
C ASN A 26 3.50 0.69 1.45
N TYR A 27 2.90 1.83 1.80
CA TYR A 27 2.01 1.95 2.94
C TYR A 27 0.90 2.97 2.67
N ALA A 28 -0.17 2.88 3.45
CA ALA A 28 -1.24 3.84 3.52
C ALA A 28 -1.42 4.25 4.99
N THR A 29 -2.03 5.40 5.24
CA THR A 29 -2.27 5.89 6.60
C THR A 29 -3.73 6.21 6.81
N ILE A 30 -4.30 5.78 7.94
CA ILE A 30 -5.66 6.15 8.31
C ILE A 30 -5.66 7.60 8.78
N ILE A 31 -6.38 8.47 8.08
CA ILE A 31 -6.50 9.89 8.44
C ILE A 31 -7.58 10.06 9.51
N GLY A 32 -8.69 9.35 9.36
CA GLY A 32 -9.81 9.42 10.30
C GLY A 32 -11.00 8.60 9.84
N HIS A 33 -11.86 8.29 10.81
CA HIS A 33 -13.15 7.64 10.61
C HIS A 33 -14.23 8.71 10.61
N GLY A 34 -15.02 8.79 9.53
CA GLY A 34 -16.20 9.64 9.50
C GLY A 34 -17.40 8.92 10.10
N ASP A 35 -18.32 9.67 10.70
CA ASP A 35 -19.54 9.15 11.35
C ASP A 35 -20.45 8.38 10.37
N ASP A 36 -20.31 8.61 9.06
CA ASP A 36 -21.03 7.92 7.98
C ASP A 36 -20.62 6.46 7.76
N GLY A 37 -19.84 5.87 8.67
CA GLY A 37 -19.31 4.51 8.52
C GLY A 37 -18.26 4.38 7.40
N LYS A 38 -17.66 5.50 6.97
CA LYS A 38 -16.60 5.55 5.96
C LYS A 38 -15.28 6.00 6.55
N THR A 39 -14.21 5.31 6.19
CA THR A 39 -12.84 5.61 6.61
C THR A 39 -12.10 6.35 5.50
N ARG A 40 -11.39 7.41 5.86
CA ARG A 40 -10.52 8.16 4.94
C ARG A 40 -9.08 7.69 5.11
N ILE A 41 -8.50 7.20 4.02
CA ILE A 41 -7.10 6.78 3.99
C ILE A 41 -6.28 7.70 3.09
N ARG A 42 -5.01 7.90 3.45
CA ARG A 42 -3.99 8.50 2.60
C ARG A 42 -3.30 7.37 1.83
N LEU A 43 -3.35 7.44 0.51
CA LEU A 43 -2.63 6.54 -0.38
C LEU A 43 -1.15 6.90 -0.42
N PRO A 44 -0.28 5.95 -0.80
CA PRO A 44 1.15 6.21 -1.00
C PRO A 44 1.43 7.23 -2.11
N SER A 45 0.50 7.42 -3.05
CA SER A 45 0.55 8.50 -4.06
C SER A 45 0.30 9.89 -3.46
N GLY A 46 -0.02 10.00 -2.17
CA GLY A 46 -0.44 11.22 -1.51
C GLY A 46 -1.94 11.54 -1.68
N SER A 47 -2.65 10.84 -2.56
CA SER A 47 -4.08 11.02 -2.78
C SER A 47 -4.90 10.51 -1.60
N LYS A 48 -6.05 11.14 -1.33
CA LYS A 48 -6.99 10.69 -0.29
C LYS A 48 -8.04 9.78 -0.93
N LYS A 49 -8.32 8.64 -0.32
CA LYS A 49 -9.39 7.72 -0.77
C LYS A 49 -10.33 7.41 0.38
N VAL A 50 -11.61 7.28 0.05
CA VAL A 50 -12.68 6.93 1.00
C VAL A 50 -13.02 5.46 0.80
N ILE A 51 -13.03 4.69 1.89
CA ILE A 51 -13.25 3.24 1.90
C ILE A 51 -14.30 2.93 2.98
N PRO A 52 -15.18 1.93 2.80
CA PRO A 52 -16.12 1.54 3.85
C PRO A 52 -15.38 0.98 5.08
N SER A 53 -15.83 1.31 6.28
CA SER A 53 -15.14 0.95 7.54
C SER A 53 -15.17 -0.55 7.87
N THR A 54 -15.97 -1.32 7.15
CA THR A 54 -16.02 -2.79 7.18
C THR A 54 -14.88 -3.45 6.39
N SER A 55 -14.12 -2.68 5.61
CA SER A 55 -13.00 -3.18 4.81
C SER A 55 -11.82 -3.55 5.70
N ARG A 56 -11.13 -4.64 5.34
CA ARG A 56 -9.97 -5.13 6.08
C ARG A 56 -8.69 -4.52 5.55
N ALA A 57 -7.72 -4.38 6.44
CA ALA A 57 -6.36 -3.98 6.13
C ALA A 57 -5.40 -4.72 7.07
N VAL A 58 -4.13 -4.77 6.68
CA VAL A 58 -3.05 -5.27 7.53
C VAL A 58 -2.34 -4.08 8.15
N VAL A 59 -1.96 -4.17 9.42
CA VAL A 59 -1.21 -3.11 10.11
C VAL A 59 0.27 -3.23 9.76
N GLY A 60 0.89 -2.10 9.41
CA GLY A 60 2.31 -2.00 9.10
C GLY A 60 2.61 -1.66 7.64
N ILE A 61 3.87 -1.86 7.26
CA ILE A 61 4.42 -1.55 5.94
C ILE A 61 4.72 -2.87 5.23
N VAL A 62 4.53 -2.92 3.90
CA VAL A 62 4.92 -4.11 3.13
C VAL A 62 6.45 -4.27 3.16
N ALA A 63 6.92 -5.48 3.44
CA ALA A 63 8.35 -5.79 3.47
C ALA A 63 9.04 -5.48 2.12
N GLY A 64 10.37 -5.37 2.15
CA GLY A 64 11.19 -5.18 0.94
C GLY A 64 11.38 -3.72 0.49
N GLY A 65 11.35 -2.75 1.41
CA GLY A 65 11.65 -1.34 1.09
C GLY A 65 13.04 -1.09 0.49
N GLY A 66 14.02 -1.93 0.81
CA GLY A 66 15.39 -1.85 0.26
C GLY A 66 15.54 -2.29 -1.20
N ARG A 67 14.44 -2.63 -1.91
CA ARG A 67 14.50 -3.03 -3.33
C ARG A 67 15.06 -1.93 -4.22
N ILE A 68 14.79 -0.67 -3.88
CA ILE A 68 15.21 0.51 -4.67
C ILE A 68 16.69 0.81 -4.47
N ASP A 69 17.26 0.44 -3.32
CA ASP A 69 18.64 0.75 -2.95
C ASP A 69 19.67 -0.15 -3.66
N LYS A 70 19.22 -1.30 -4.21
CA LYS A 70 20.10 -2.28 -4.86
C LYS A 70 20.60 -1.76 -6.21
N PRO A 71 21.93 -1.50 -6.38
CA PRO A 71 22.46 -0.97 -7.63
C PRO A 71 22.45 -2.01 -8.77
N LEU A 72 21.99 -1.58 -9.95
CA LEU A 72 21.94 -2.38 -11.19
C LEU A 72 23.29 -2.32 -11.93
N LEU A 73 24.38 -2.78 -11.30
CA LEU A 73 25.75 -2.64 -11.82
C LEU A 73 26.06 -3.48 -13.08
N LYS A 74 25.26 -4.51 -13.40
CA LYS A 74 25.45 -5.39 -14.57
C LYS A 74 24.11 -5.81 -15.17
N ALA A 75 24.06 -6.00 -16.49
CA ALA A 75 22.87 -6.46 -17.22
C ALA A 75 22.32 -7.81 -16.72
N GLY A 76 23.20 -8.68 -16.20
CA GLY A 76 22.80 -9.95 -15.57
C GLY A 76 21.99 -9.80 -14.28
N HIS A 77 21.98 -8.63 -13.63
CA HIS A 77 21.15 -8.37 -12.45
C HIS A 77 19.79 -7.74 -12.80
N SER A 78 19.62 -7.22 -14.01
CA SER A 78 18.39 -6.55 -14.46
C SER A 78 17.43 -7.45 -15.22
N TRP A 79 17.71 -8.75 -15.37
CA TRP A 79 16.87 -9.72 -16.09
C TRP A 79 15.40 -9.73 -15.63
N CYS A 80 15.15 -9.47 -14.35
CA CYS A 80 13.80 -9.44 -13.77
C CYS A 80 13.08 -8.09 -13.96
N CYS A 81 13.81 -7.01 -14.23
CA CYS A 81 13.24 -5.66 -14.36
C CYS A 81 13.12 -5.19 -15.82
N HIS A 82 13.95 -5.72 -16.72
CA HIS A 82 13.99 -5.31 -18.12
C HIS A 82 14.20 -6.51 -19.04
N GLU A 83 13.28 -6.68 -19.99
CA GLU A 83 13.52 -7.44 -21.20
C GLU A 83 14.32 -6.54 -22.17
N PRO A 84 15.40 -7.02 -22.80
CA PRO A 84 16.18 -6.22 -23.74
C PRO A 84 15.30 -5.84 -24.92
N ARG A 85 15.08 -4.54 -25.11
CA ARG A 85 14.53 -3.97 -26.36
C ARG A 85 15.63 -3.77 -27.38
#